data_AF-A0A1W9TRE3-F1
#
_entry.id   AF-A0A1W9TRE3-F1
#
_cell.length_a   1.000
_cell.length_b   1.000
_cell.length_c   1.000
_cell.angle_alpha   90.00
_cell.angle_beta   90.00
_cell.angle_gamma   90.00
#
_symmetry.space_group_name_H-M   'P 1'
#
loop_
_entity.id
_entity.type
_entity.pdbx_description
1 polymer ?
#
loop_
_entity_poly.entity_id
_entity_poly.type
_entity_poly.pdbx_seq_one_letter_code
_entity_poly.pdbx_strand_id
1 'polypeptide(L)'
;MLRAILFDLDNTLILFDEARFSREYFRRIETLFADLMPADTFRKRLITATHALLQNNGEMTNAEYFIRAFNEQSANRRDKLWRRFLHFYETV
;
A
#
# COMPACT_ATOMS: atom_id res chain seq x y z
N MET A 1 -3.51 -17.71 33.97
CA MET A 1 -4.55 -17.77 32.92
C MET A 1 -4.15 -16.89 31.77
N LEU A 2 -4.18 -17.40 30.53
CA LEU A 2 -4.02 -16.58 29.33
C LEU A 2 -5.25 -15.67 29.16
N ARG A 3 -5.02 -14.40 28.83
CA ARG A 3 -6.08 -13.38 28.65
C ARG A 3 -6.46 -13.16 27.19
N ALA A 4 -5.49 -13.28 26.28
CA ALA A 4 -5.69 -13.15 24.85
C ALA A 4 -4.63 -13.97 24.11
N ILE A 5 -4.98 -14.39 22.90
CA ILE A 5 -4.06 -14.93 21.90
C ILE A 5 -4.30 -14.12 20.63
N LEU A 6 -3.24 -13.52 20.10
CA LEU A 6 -3.30 -12.72 18.88
C LEU A 6 -2.69 -13.54 17.76
N PHE A 7 -3.46 -13.74 16.70
CA PHE A 7 -3.00 -14.41 15.48
C PHE A 7 -2.80 -13.36 14.40
N ASP A 8 -1.67 -13.46 13.73
CA ASP A 8 -1.48 -12.80 12.46
C ASP A 8 -2.27 -13.54 11.36
N LEU A 9 -2.50 -12.90 10.23
CA LEU A 9 -3.26 -13.46 9.12
C LEU A 9 -2.33 -14.13 8.10
N ASP A 10 -1.47 -13.33 7.48
CA ASP A 10 -0.69 -13.74 6.32
C ASP A 10 0.46 -14.65 6.74
N ASN A 11 0.55 -15.82 6.10
CA ASN A 11 1.50 -16.88 6.44
C ASN A 11 1.46 -17.34 7.92
N THR A 12 0.35 -17.07 8.62
CA THR A 12 0.02 -17.62 9.94
C THR A 12 -1.31 -18.38 9.88
N LEU A 13 -2.41 -17.71 9.52
CA LEU A 13 -3.73 -18.34 9.35
C LEU A 13 -4.03 -18.66 7.88
N ILE A 14 -3.50 -17.87 6.94
CA ILE A 14 -3.65 -18.09 5.49
C ILE A 14 -2.26 -18.28 4.90
N LEU A 15 -2.00 -19.48 4.36
CA LEU A 15 -0.73 -19.80 3.71
C LEU A 15 -0.83 -19.56 2.20
N PHE A 16 0.07 -18.76 1.65
CA PHE A 16 0.13 -18.49 0.22
C PHE A 16 1.55 -18.16 -0.25
N ASP A 17 1.80 -18.23 -1.56
CA ASP A 17 3.05 -17.79 -2.15
C ASP A 17 3.08 -16.25 -2.20
N GLU A 18 3.64 -15.64 -1.15
CA GLU A 18 3.72 -14.19 -0.98
C GLU A 18 4.51 -13.51 -2.09
N ALA A 19 5.57 -14.16 -2.58
CA ALA A 19 6.39 -13.62 -3.66
C ALA A 19 5.59 -13.57 -4.96
N ARG A 20 4.82 -14.63 -5.26
CA ARG A 20 3.92 -14.66 -6.43
C ARG A 20 2.79 -13.64 -6.29
N PHE A 21 2.16 -13.56 -5.11
CA PHE A 21 1.10 -12.59 -4.84
C PHE A 21 1.59 -11.15 -5.06
N SER A 22 2.71 -10.79 -4.45
CA SER A 22 3.28 -9.43 -4.54
C SER A 22 3.64 -9.06 -5.98
N ARG A 23 4.24 -9.99 -6.75
CA ARG A 23 4.55 -9.75 -8.17
C ARG A 23 3.31 -9.43 -9.00
N GLU A 24 2.25 -10.21 -8.84
CA GLU A 24 1.00 -9.97 -9.59
C GLU A 24 0.27 -8.71 -9.12
N TYR A 25 0.26 -8.44 -7.81
CA TYR A 25 -0.30 -7.22 -7.26
C TYR A 25 0.37 -5.98 -7.87
N PHE A 26 1.71 -5.91 -7.84
CA PHE A 26 2.44 -4.77 -8.40
C PHE A 26 2.20 -4.61 -9.90
N ARG A 27 2.21 -5.71 -10.66
CA ARG A 27 1.94 -5.69 -12.11
C ARG A 27 0.55 -5.15 -12.44
N ARG A 28 -0.46 -5.44 -11.62
CA ARG A 28 -1.82 -4.97 -11.86
C ARG A 28 -1.98 -3.50 -11.45
N ILE A 29 -1.58 -3.15 -10.23
CA ILE A 29 -1.85 -1.82 -9.69
C ILE A 29 -1.07 -0.72 -10.41
N GLU A 30 0.15 -0.98 -10.88
CA GLU A 30 0.95 0.02 -11.60
C GLU A 30 0.30 0.53 -12.88
N THR A 31 -0.53 -0.30 -13.53
CA THR A 31 -1.23 0.08 -14.76
C THR A 31 -2.21 1.22 -14.53
N LEU A 32 -2.80 1.31 -13.34
CA LEU A 32 -3.70 2.40 -12.94
C LEU A 32 -2.97 3.71 -12.67
N PHE A 33 -1.64 3.73 -12.70
CA PHE A 33 -0.80 4.91 -12.48
C PHE A 33 0.10 5.23 -13.68
N ALA A 34 -0.03 4.49 -14.78
CA ALA A 34 0.86 4.58 -15.94
C ALA A 34 0.82 5.94 -16.67
N ASP A 35 -0.29 6.67 -16.59
CA ASP A 35 -0.42 8.04 -17.11
C ASP A 35 0.26 9.10 -16.21
N LEU A 36 0.61 8.75 -14.98
CA LEU A 36 1.24 9.66 -14.02
C LEU A 36 2.74 9.45 -13.91
N MET A 37 3.20 8.19 -14.00
CA MET A 37 4.62 7.86 -13.89
C MET A 37 4.95 6.48 -14.49
N PRO A 38 6.21 6.23 -14.86
CA PRO A 38 6.67 4.91 -15.25
C PRO A 38 6.48 3.86 -14.14
N ALA A 39 6.26 2.60 -14.53
CA ALA A 39 6.08 1.46 -13.64
C ALA A 39 7.18 1.35 -12.56
N ASP A 40 8.45 1.45 -12.94
CA ASP A 40 9.58 1.38 -11.99
C ASP A 40 9.56 2.51 -10.96
N THR A 41 9.18 3.72 -11.38
CA THR A 41 9.03 4.87 -10.48
C THR A 41 7.88 4.64 -9.51
N PHE A 42 6.74 4.12 -9.99
CA PHE A 42 5.60 3.79 -9.15
C PHE A 42 5.96 2.72 -8.12
N ARG A 43 6.57 1.60 -8.53
CA ARG A 43 6.98 0.51 -7.63
C ARG A 43 7.91 1.00 -6.54
N LYS A 44 8.94 1.77 -6.89
CA LYS A 44 9.87 2.34 -5.90
C LYS A 44 9.12 3.20 -4.89
N ARG A 45 8.25 4.11 -5.35
CA ARG A 45 7.45 4.97 -4.46
C ARG A 45 6.51 4.18 -3.55
N LEU A 46 5.83 3.17 -4.09
CA LEU A 46 4.92 2.31 -3.33
C LEU A 46 5.66 1.55 -2.23
N ILE A 47 6.81 0.97 -2.54
CA ILE A 47 7.67 0.27 -1.58
C ILE A 47 8.18 1.24 -0.51
N THR A 48 8.71 2.40 -0.92
CA THR A 48 9.22 3.42 0.02
C THR A 48 8.12 3.90 0.97
N ALA A 49 6.93 4.22 0.45
CA ALA A 49 5.80 4.67 1.28
C ALA A 49 5.30 3.57 2.24
N THR A 50 5.33 2.31 1.81
CA THR A 50 4.97 1.16 2.66
C THR A 50 5.99 0.99 3.78
N HIS A 51 7.29 1.03 3.48
CA HIS A 51 8.33 0.96 4.50
C HIS A 51 8.28 2.14 5.48
N ALA A 52 7.88 3.33 5.03
CA ALA A 52 7.75 4.50 5.88
C ALA A 52 6.70 4.31 6.99
N LEU A 53 5.72 3.41 6.82
CA LEU A 53 4.73 3.09 7.86
C LEU A 53 5.35 2.56 9.15
N LEU A 54 6.55 1.96 9.08
CA LEU A 54 7.29 1.52 10.27
C LEU A 54 7.67 2.69 11.20
N GLN A 55 7.63 3.92 10.69
CA GLN A 55 7.90 5.15 11.44
C GLN A 55 6.62 5.84 11.93
N ASN A 56 5.44 5.28 11.63
CA ASN A 56 4.18 5.83 12.13
C ASN A 56 4.03 5.53 13.64
N ASN A 57 3.98 6.58 14.47
CA ASN A 57 3.89 6.49 15.93
C ASN A 57 2.44 6.32 16.44
N GLY A 58 1.44 6.31 15.55
CA GLY A 58 0.03 6.17 15.88
C GLY A 58 -0.73 7.48 16.07
N GLU A 59 -0.10 8.64 15.89
CA GLU A 59 -0.80 9.95 15.90
C GLU A 59 -1.71 10.16 14.68
N MET A 60 -1.54 9.35 13.63
CA MET A 60 -2.41 9.30 12.46
C MET A 60 -2.58 7.88 11.95
N THR A 61 -3.59 7.66 11.11
CA THR A 61 -3.83 6.34 10.51
C THR A 61 -2.72 5.97 9.53
N ASN A 62 -2.48 4.67 9.35
CA ASN A 62 -1.54 4.19 8.34
C ASN A 62 -1.93 4.66 6.93
N ALA A 63 -3.21 4.77 6.61
CA ALA A 63 -3.66 5.28 5.31
C ALA A 63 -3.23 6.74 5.08
N GLU A 64 -3.40 7.61 6.09
CA GLU A 64 -2.98 9.01 6.03
C GLU A 64 -1.46 9.15 5.97
N TYR A 65 -0.73 8.35 6.76
CA TYR A 65 0.73 8.35 6.74
C TYR A 65 1.25 7.89 5.37
N PHE A 66 0.71 6.77 4.87
CA PHE A 66 1.06 6.19 3.57
C PHE A 66 0.89 7.22 2.45
N ILE A 67 -0.29 7.86 2.33
CA ILE A 67 -0.55 8.76 1.21
C ILE A 67 0.30 10.04 1.27
N ARG A 68 0.72 10.46 2.47
CA ARG A 68 1.70 11.55 2.66
C ARG A 68 3.09 11.13 2.21
N ALA A 69 3.54 9.92 2.57
CA ALA A 69 4.84 9.39 2.14
C ALA A 69 4.88 9.07 0.63
N PHE A 70 3.76 8.63 0.07
CA PHE A 70 3.63 8.29 -1.35
C PHE A 70 3.58 9.55 -2.25
N ASN A 71 3.03 10.66 -1.74
CA ASN A 71 2.88 11.90 -2.50
C ASN A 71 3.81 13.02 -2.02
N GLU A 72 4.86 13.29 -2.77
CA GLU A 72 5.84 14.35 -2.46
C GLU A 72 5.30 15.78 -2.75
N GLN A 73 4.17 15.96 -3.45
CA GLN A 73 3.72 17.29 -3.88
C GLN A 73 2.21 17.51 -3.72
N SER A 74 1.87 18.47 -2.84
CA SER A 74 0.58 19.15 -2.67
C SER A 74 -0.64 18.31 -2.23
N ALA A 75 -1.47 18.91 -1.38
CA ALA A 75 -2.67 18.28 -0.80
C ALA A 75 -3.71 17.85 -1.86
N ASN A 76 -3.91 18.66 -2.91
CA ASN A 76 -4.92 18.38 -3.96
C ASN A 76 -4.61 17.14 -4.81
N ARG A 77 -3.35 16.67 -4.81
CA ARG A 77 -2.95 15.44 -5.50
C ARG A 77 -3.24 14.19 -4.68
N ARG A 78 -3.33 14.29 -3.34
CA ARG A 78 -3.53 13.14 -2.45
C ARG A 78 -4.86 12.43 -2.71
N ASP A 79 -5.98 13.17 -2.75
CA ASP A 79 -7.30 12.58 -2.93
C ASP A 79 -7.44 11.88 -4.28
N LYS A 80 -6.86 12.47 -5.33
CA LYS A 80 -6.86 11.88 -6.68
C LYS A 80 -6.05 10.59 -6.73
N LEU A 81 -4.88 10.55 -6.09
CA LEU A 81 -4.06 9.34 -5.99
C LEU A 81 -4.77 8.27 -5.16
N TRP A 82 -5.36 8.66 -4.02
CA TRP A 82 -6.08 7.74 -3.15
C TRP A 82 -7.27 7.07 -3.85
N ARG A 83 -8.04 7.83 -4.64
CA ARG A 83 -9.14 7.27 -5.45
C ARG A 83 -8.68 6.19 -6.43
N ARG A 84 -7.45 6.25 -6.94
CA ARG A 84 -6.92 5.19 -7.83
C ARG A 84 -6.60 3.92 -7.06
N PHE A 85 -6.08 4.03 -5.83
CA PHE A 85 -5.93 2.89 -4.94
C PHE A 85 -7.29 2.27 -4.60
N LEU A 86 -8.29 3.08 -4.23
CA LEU A 86 -9.64 2.57 -3.95
C LEU A 86 -10.25 1.87 -5.17
N HIS A 87 -10.12 2.48 -6.35
CA HIS A 87 -10.59 1.89 -7.60
C HIS A 87 -9.96 0.53 -7.88
N PHE A 88 -8.65 0.35 -7.59
CA PHE A 88 -7.99 -0.94 -7.70
C PHE A 88 -8.69 -2.01 -6.86
N TYR A 89 -8.95 -1.72 -5.58
CA TYR A 89 -9.57 -2.68 -4.67
C TYR A 89 -11.06 -2.92 -4.92
N GLU A 90 -11.74 -1.98 -5.58
CA GLU A 90 -13.17 -2.11 -5.91
C GLU A 90 -13.42 -2.91 -7.20
N THR A 91 -12.43 -3.00 -8.11
CA THR A 91 -12.71 -3.42 -9.50
C THR A 91 -11.71 -4.39 -10.13
N VAL A 92 -10.53 -4.62 -9.53
CA VAL A 92 -9.42 -5.43 -10.11
C VAL A 92 -9.16 -6.70 -9.32
#